data_AF-A0A959P1V0-F1
#
_entry.id   AF-A0A959P1V0-F1
#
_cell.length_a   1.000
_cell.length_b   1.000
_cell.length_c   1.000
_cell.angle_alpha   90.00
_cell.angle_beta   90.00
_cell.angle_gamma   90.00
#
_symmetry.space_group_name_H-M   'P 1'
#
loop_
_entity.id
_entity.type
_entity.pdbx_description
1 polymer ?
#
loop_
_entity_poly.entity_id
_entity_poly.type
_entity_poly.pdbx_seq_one_letter_code
_entity_poly.pdbx_strand_id
1 'polypeptide(L)'
;ISLFTAINTFGSKAVGDLEFYIVIIKLSILGIFILLGISQINPNFIVPSFSSTGINGILSAAVVFFLSYMGFGLITNASENIENPKKNVPKAIYISIGIVMIVYV
;
A
#
# COMPACT_ATOMS: atom_id res chain seq x y z
N ILE A 1 8.27 8.57 18.58
CA ILE A 1 9.70 8.38 18.22
C ILE A 1 10.41 7.51 19.24
N SER A 2 10.39 7.83 20.54
CA SER A 2 11.11 7.07 21.58
C SER A 2 10.77 5.57 21.66
N LEU A 3 9.50 5.18 21.45
CA LEU A 3 9.08 3.78 21.39
C LEU A 3 9.66 3.03 20.18
N PHE A 4 9.61 3.64 18.99
CA PHE A 4 10.18 3.07 17.77
C PHE A 4 11.70 2.98 17.85
N THR A 5 12.36 3.98 18.44
CA THR A 5 13.80 3.95 18.71
C THR A 5 14.15 2.81 19.67
N ALA A 6 13.38 2.63 20.77
CA ALA A 6 13.60 1.55 21.72
C ALA A 6 13.45 0.17 21.05
N ILE A 7 12.41 -0.06 20.26
CA ILE A 7 12.20 -1.34 19.55
C ILE A 7 13.34 -1.61 18.54
N ASN A 8 13.83 -0.58 17.85
CA ASN A 8 14.94 -0.73 16.90
C ASN A 8 16.27 -1.12 17.58
N THR A 9 16.44 -0.85 18.89
CA THR A 9 17.63 -1.30 19.64
C THR A 9 17.63 -2.79 19.98
N PHE A 10 16.48 -3.48 19.92
CA PHE A 10 16.37 -4.92 20.19
C PHE A 10 16.70 -5.80 18.97
N GLY A 11 17.00 -5.21 17.80
CA GLY A 11 17.51 -5.90 16.62
C GLY A 11 16.61 -5.76 15.38
N SER A 12 17.19 -5.34 14.27
CA SER A 12 16.50 -5.07 12.99
C SER A 12 15.75 -6.28 12.43
N LYS A 13 16.20 -7.51 12.72
CA LYS A 13 15.49 -8.75 12.32
C LYS A 13 14.13 -8.89 13.00
N ALA A 14 14.05 -8.66 14.32
CA ALA A 14 12.79 -8.76 15.06
C ALA A 14 11.78 -7.70 14.62
N VAL A 15 12.27 -6.51 14.25
CA VAL A 15 11.44 -5.44 13.68
C VAL A 15 10.89 -5.83 12.31
N GLY A 16 11.72 -6.40 11.44
CA GLY A 16 11.30 -6.84 10.10
C GLY A 16 10.20 -7.91 10.16
N ASP A 17 10.34 -8.89 11.06
CA ASP A 17 9.31 -9.93 11.24
C ASP A 17 7.99 -9.31 11.74
N LEU A 18 8.04 -8.38 12.70
CA LEU A 18 6.85 -7.68 13.19
C LEU A 18 6.17 -6.84 12.10
N GLU A 19 6.94 -6.11 11.28
CA GLU A 19 6.40 -5.34 10.16
C GLU A 19 5.66 -6.24 9.16
N PHE A 20 6.23 -7.41 8.85
CA PHE A 20 5.60 -8.40 7.98
C PHE A 20 4.25 -8.88 8.54
N TYR A 21 4.18 -9.24 9.82
CA TYR A 21 2.93 -9.64 10.47
C TYR A 21 1.89 -8.52 10.47
N ILE A 22 2.30 -7.28 10.77
CA ILE A 22 1.41 -6.12 10.75
C ILE A 22 0.81 -5.92 9.34
N VAL A 23 1.60 -6.10 8.28
CA VAL A 23 1.12 -6.00 6.90
C VAL A 23 0.10 -7.09 6.57
N ILE A 24 0.35 -8.33 6.97
CA ILE A 24 -0.62 -9.42 6.75
C ILE A 24 -1.93 -9.13 7.47
N ILE A 25 -1.87 -8.68 8.73
CA ILE A 25 -3.05 -8.38 9.54
C ILE A 25 -3.88 -7.27 8.89
N LYS A 26 -3.26 -6.14 8.52
CA LYS A 26 -4.00 -5.02 7.91
C LYS A 26 -4.61 -5.41 6.55
N LEU A 27 -3.90 -6.21 5.74
CA LEU A 27 -4.43 -6.69 4.46
C LEU A 27 -5.58 -7.68 4.66
N SER A 28 -5.52 -8.52 5.70
CA SER A 28 -6.61 -9.44 6.03
C SER A 28 -7.87 -8.70 6.48
N ILE A 29 -7.71 -7.69 7.34
CA ILE A 29 -8.82 -6.82 7.77
C ILE A 29 -9.46 -6.14 6.56
N LEU A 30 -8.65 -5.59 5.66
CA LEU A 30 -9.14 -4.92 4.47
C LEU A 30 -9.81 -5.89 3.49
N GLY A 31 -9.27 -7.09 3.33
CA GLY A 31 -9.89 -8.16 2.53
C GLY A 31 -11.28 -8.54 3.06
N ILE A 32 -11.42 -8.72 4.38
CA ILE A 32 -12.72 -8.99 5.00
C ILE A 32 -13.68 -7.82 4.77
N PHE A 33 -13.20 -6.58 4.95
CA PHE A 33 -14.00 -5.38 4.71
C PHE A 33 -14.53 -5.31 3.27
N ILE A 34 -13.68 -5.59 2.27
CA ILE A 34 -14.07 -5.61 0.85
C ILE A 34 -15.12 -6.70 0.60
N LEU A 35 -14.90 -7.92 1.08
CA LEU A 35 -15.83 -9.05 0.88
C LEU A 35 -17.22 -8.77 1.47
N LEU A 36 -17.27 -8.21 2.68
CA LEU A 36 -18.54 -7.84 3.32
C LEU A 36 -19.19 -6.63 2.66
N GLY A 37 -18.38 -5.66 2.20
CA GLY A 37 -18.82 -4.44 1.54
C GLY A 37 -19.46 -4.69 0.18
N ILE A 38 -18.90 -5.58 -0.64
CA ILE A 38 -19.44 -5.93 -1.97
C ILE A 38 -20.90 -6.42 -1.87
N SER A 39 -21.22 -7.18 -0.82
CA SER A 39 -22.59 -7.71 -0.62
C SER A 39 -23.61 -6.63 -0.26
N GLN A 40 -23.17 -5.44 0.16
CA GLN A 40 -24.01 -4.32 0.59
C GLN A 40 -23.93 -3.11 -0.36
N ILE A 41 -23.24 -3.25 -1.50
CA ILE A 41 -23.09 -2.16 -2.47
C ILE A 41 -24.46 -1.79 -3.07
N ASN A 42 -24.75 -0.49 -3.06
CA ASN A 42 -25.83 0.08 -3.85
C ASN A 42 -25.24 0.64 -5.15
N PRO A 43 -25.62 0.09 -6.33
CA PRO A 43 -25.07 0.48 -7.63
C PRO A 43 -25.13 1.98 -7.92
N ASN A 44 -26.13 2.70 -7.39
CA ASN A 44 -26.31 4.12 -7.68
C ASN A 44 -25.18 5.02 -7.13
N PHE A 45 -24.44 4.56 -6.12
CA PHE A 45 -23.36 5.33 -5.49
C PHE A 45 -21.96 5.00 -6.03
N ILE A 46 -21.83 3.98 -6.88
CA ILE A 46 -20.55 3.55 -7.47
C ILE A 46 -20.40 3.94 -8.94
N VAL A 47 -21.45 4.52 -9.56
CA VAL A 47 -21.37 5.01 -10.93
C VAL A 47 -20.48 6.27 -10.97
N PRO A 48 -19.40 6.29 -11.78
CA PRO A 48 -18.53 7.45 -11.87
C PRO A 48 -19.24 8.66 -12.48
N SER A 49 -19.03 9.84 -11.89
CA SER A 49 -19.51 11.11 -12.43
C SER A 49 -18.48 11.72 -13.38
N PHE A 50 -18.80 11.76 -14.66
CA PHE A 50 -17.97 12.38 -15.71
C PHE A 50 -18.33 13.86 -15.96
N SER A 51 -18.94 14.51 -14.98
CA SER A 51 -19.15 15.97 -15.03
C SER A 51 -17.81 16.72 -14.99
N SER A 52 -17.75 17.94 -15.55
CA SER A 52 -16.52 18.77 -15.53
C SER A 52 -15.97 18.95 -14.11
N THR A 53 -16.86 19.21 -13.13
CA THR A 53 -16.47 19.30 -11.71
C THR A 53 -15.99 17.95 -11.15
N GLY A 54 -16.62 16.83 -11.55
CA GLY A 54 -16.17 15.49 -11.17
C GLY A 54 -14.76 15.18 -11.66
N ILE A 55 -14.47 15.47 -12.93
CA ILE A 55 -13.15 15.26 -13.53
C ILE A 55 -12.08 16.13 -12.86
N ASN A 56 -12.36 17.42 -12.64
CA ASN A 56 -11.42 18.31 -11.94
C ASN A 56 -11.16 17.86 -10.49
N GLY A 57 -12.18 17.34 -9.81
CA GLY A 57 -12.06 16.73 -8.48
C GLY A 57 -11.18 15.49 -8.50
N ILE A 58 -11.38 14.58 -9.46
CA ILE A 58 -10.56 13.37 -9.63
C ILE A 58 -9.10 13.73 -9.91
N LEU A 59 -8.84 14.71 -10.79
CA LEU A 59 -7.47 15.16 -11.09
C LEU A 59 -6.78 15.75 -9.85
N SER A 60 -7.49 16.58 -9.10
CA SER A 60 -6.96 17.17 -7.85
C SER A 60 -6.68 16.09 -6.80
N ALA A 61 -7.58 15.11 -6.66
CA ALA A 61 -7.38 13.97 -5.77
C ALA A 61 -6.21 13.11 -6.22
N ALA A 62 -6.04 12.86 -7.53
CA ALA A 62 -4.94 12.05 -8.06
C ALA A 62 -3.56 12.60 -7.68
N VAL A 63 -3.41 13.93 -7.66
CA VAL A 63 -2.15 14.58 -7.21
C VAL A 63 -1.85 14.25 -5.74
N VAL A 64 -2.86 14.31 -4.87
CA VAL A 64 -2.70 13.97 -3.44
C VAL A 64 -2.43 12.47 -3.26
N PHE A 65 -3.15 11.63 -4.01
CA PHE A 65 -3.05 10.17 -3.94
C PHE A 65 -1.78 9.61 -4.58
N PHE A 66 -1.00 10.41 -5.31
CA PHE A 66 0.33 10.00 -5.77
C PHE A 66 1.23 9.58 -4.59
N LEU A 67 1.06 10.21 -3.41
CA LEU A 67 1.80 9.85 -2.20
C LEU A 67 1.53 8.40 -1.76
N SER A 68 0.34 7.88 -2.04
CA SER A 68 -0.06 6.52 -1.66
C SER A 68 0.81 5.42 -2.30
N TYR A 69 1.58 5.77 -3.34
CA TYR A 69 2.51 4.87 -4.04
C TYR A 69 3.99 5.12 -3.70
N MET A 70 4.31 5.94 -2.68
CA MET A 70 5.70 6.32 -2.33
C MET A 70 6.57 5.18 -1.77
N GLY A 71 6.04 3.96 -1.62
CA GLY A 71 6.74 2.81 -1.05
C GLY A 71 7.99 2.35 -1.81
N PHE A 72 8.15 2.73 -3.09
CA PHE A 72 9.32 2.34 -3.90
C PHE A 72 10.65 2.81 -3.31
N GLY A 73 10.68 3.97 -2.63
CA GLY A 73 11.91 4.51 -2.04
C GLY A 73 12.47 3.61 -0.93
N LEU A 74 11.61 2.93 -0.18
CA LEU A 74 12.03 1.98 0.85
C LEU A 74 12.68 0.75 0.22
N ILE A 75 12.13 0.26 -0.90
CA ILE A 75 12.67 -0.90 -1.62
C ILE A 75 14.06 -0.59 -2.20
N THR A 76 14.25 0.61 -2.77
CA THR A 76 15.55 1.01 -3.33
C THR A 76 16.60 1.21 -2.26
N ASN A 77 16.25 1.81 -1.12
CA ASN A 77 17.18 1.98 0.01
C ASN A 77 17.57 0.64 0.65
N ALA A 78 16.66 -0.34 0.66
CA ALA A 78 16.95 -1.68 1.16
C ALA A 78 17.62 -2.61 0.13
N SER A 79 17.90 -2.12 -1.08
CA SER A 79 18.34 -2.97 -2.20
C SER A 79 19.61 -3.79 -1.93
N GLU A 80 20.56 -3.27 -1.15
CA GLU A 80 21.78 -3.98 -0.77
C GLU A 80 21.50 -5.21 0.12
N ASN A 81 20.37 -5.22 0.83
CA ASN A 81 19.92 -6.31 1.70
C ASN A 81 18.95 -7.27 1.00
N ILE A 82 18.63 -7.04 -0.27
CA ILE A 82 17.74 -7.87 -1.07
C ILE A 82 18.57 -8.90 -1.84
N GLU A 83 18.21 -10.18 -1.71
CA GLU A 83 18.83 -11.24 -2.48
C GLU A 83 18.63 -11.00 -3.99
N ASN A 84 19.68 -11.11 -4.81
CA ASN A 84 19.63 -10.84 -6.26
C ASN A 84 18.96 -9.50 -6.64
N PRO A 85 19.49 -8.36 -6.19
CA PRO A 85 18.79 -7.08 -6.24
C PRO A 85 18.48 -6.61 -7.67
N LYS A 86 19.37 -6.88 -8.64
CA LYS A 86 19.15 -6.57 -10.07
C LYS A 86 17.86 -7.15 -10.63
N LYS A 87 17.40 -8.29 -10.10
CA LYS A 87 16.18 -8.98 -10.53
C LYS A 87 15.02 -8.74 -9.56
N ASN A 88 15.30 -8.72 -8.26
CA ASN A 88 14.27 -8.70 -7.23
C ASN A 88 13.80 -7.28 -6.86
N VAL A 89 14.63 -6.24 -6.97
CA VAL A 89 14.20 -4.85 -6.74
C VAL A 89 13.14 -4.42 -7.77
N PRO A 90 13.34 -4.58 -9.09
CA PRO A 90 12.30 -4.24 -10.06
C PRO A 90 11.01 -5.03 -9.81
N LYS A 91 11.12 -6.34 -9.54
CA LYS A 91 9.96 -7.20 -9.25
C LYS A 91 9.20 -6.74 -8.01
N ALA A 92 9.90 -6.43 -6.92
CA ALA A 92 9.27 -5.97 -5.69
C ALA A 92 8.50 -4.66 -5.90
N ILE A 93 9.03 -3.73 -6.70
CA ILE A 93 8.33 -2.49 -7.07
C ILE A 93 7.04 -2.82 -7.85
N TYR A 94 7.13 -3.60 -8.92
CA TYR A 94 5.95 -3.91 -9.73
C TYR A 94 4.88 -4.70 -8.97
N ILE A 95 5.29 -5.70 -8.19
CA ILE A 95 4.38 -6.52 -7.40
C ILE A 95 3.71 -5.69 -6.30
N SER A 96 4.47 -4.87 -5.57
CA SER A 96 3.91 -4.02 -4.51
C SER A 96 2.90 -3.02 -5.05
N ILE A 97 3.21 -2.34 -6.17
CA ILE A 97 2.27 -1.43 -6.82
C ILE A 97 1.02 -2.17 -7.29
N GLY A 98 1.16 -3.34 -7.91
CA GLY A 98 0.02 -4.14 -8.36
C GLY A 98 -0.90 -4.56 -7.21
N ILE A 99 -0.34 -5.04 -6.10
CA ILE A 99 -1.12 -5.43 -4.92
C ILE A 99 -1.87 -4.23 -4.34
N VAL A 100 -1.19 -3.09 -4.15
CA VAL A 100 -1.82 -1.89 -3.58
C VAL A 100 -2.90 -1.34 -4.50
N MET A 101 -2.68 -1.37 -5.82
CA MET A 101 -3.68 -0.96 -6.81
C MET A 101 -4.96 -1.81 -6.72
N ILE A 102 -4.84 -3.13 -6.64
CA ILE A 102 -6.00 -4.03 -6.49
C ILE A 102 -6.74 -3.77 -5.18
N VAL A 103 -6.01 -3.47 -4.11
CA VAL A 103 -6.59 -3.25 -2.79
C VAL A 103 -7.29 -1.89 -2.67
N TYR A 104 -6.87 -0.89 -3.45
CA TYR A 104 -7.46 0.45 -3.46
C TYR A 104 -8.70 0.60 -4.34
N VAL A 105 -8.90 -0.30 -5.31
CA VAL A 105 -10.05 -0.31 -6.23
C VAL A 105 -11.13 -1.24 -5.70
#